data_AF-M7WGF5-F1
#
_entry.id   AF-M7WGF5-F1
#
_cell.length_a   1.000
_cell.length_b   1.000
_cell.length_c   1.000
_cell.angle_alpha   90.00
_cell.angle_beta   90.00
_cell.angle_gamma   90.00
#
_symmetry.space_group_name_H-M   'P 1'
#
loop_
_entity.id
_entity.type
_entity.pdbx_description
1 polymer ?
#
loop_
_entity_poly.entity_id
_entity_poly.type
_entity_poly.pdbx_seq_one_letter_code
_entity_poly.pdbx_strand_id
1 'polypeptide(L)'
;MEEEPIQIQPFVTLQNGSRVTPRQLEFITEIKGSRFVGVKKPGRGILILKDTQPQMEEENSGVIKDQGIEMTEEHKALADALLSNNNDPKPPEPFEWNF
;
A
#
# COMPACT_ATOMS: atom_id res chain seq x y z
N MET A 1 9.73 -48.45 -18.19
CA MET A 1 9.63 -46.99 -18.00
C MET A 1 8.92 -46.81 -16.69
N GLU A 2 9.67 -46.47 -15.65
CA GLU A 2 9.11 -46.14 -14.34
C GLU A 2 8.59 -44.70 -14.46
N GLU A 3 7.27 -44.52 -14.35
CA GLU A 3 6.66 -43.20 -14.33
C GLU A 3 6.89 -42.61 -12.94
N GLU A 4 7.75 -41.61 -12.84
CA GLU A 4 7.92 -40.87 -11.59
C GLU A 4 6.62 -40.11 -11.26
N PRO A 5 6.12 -40.19 -10.01
CA PRO A 5 4.90 -39.51 -9.62
C PRO A 5 5.11 -37.99 -9.66
N ILE A 6 4.26 -37.30 -10.40
CA ILE A 6 4.24 -35.83 -10.47
C ILE A 6 3.89 -35.29 -9.08
N GLN A 7 4.88 -34.72 -8.39
CA GLN A 7 4.65 -34.03 -7.12
C GLN A 7 3.82 -32.76 -7.38
N ILE A 8 2.55 -32.79 -6.99
CA ILE A 8 1.67 -31.62 -7.03
C ILE A 8 2.10 -30.68 -5.90
N GLN A 9 2.73 -29.57 -6.26
CA GLN A 9 3.06 -28.51 -5.30
C GLN A 9 1.76 -27.89 -4.77
N PRO A 10 1.63 -27.64 -3.46
CA PRO A 10 0.46 -26.97 -2.90
C PRO A 10 0.39 -25.52 -3.38
N PHE A 11 -0.84 -25.02 -3.58
CA PHE A 11 -1.07 -23.61 -3.89
C PHE A 11 -0.57 -22.72 -2.75
N VAL A 12 0.26 -21.73 -3.09
CA VAL A 12 0.79 -20.76 -2.13
C VAL A 12 -0.22 -19.64 -1.92
N THR A 13 -0.58 -19.38 -0.66
CA THR A 13 -1.45 -18.25 -0.31
C THR A 13 -0.61 -16.98 -0.17
N LEU A 14 -1.03 -15.90 -0.82
CA LEU A 14 -0.35 -14.61 -0.77
C LEU A 14 -1.06 -13.69 0.24
N GLN A 15 -0.27 -13.02 1.07
CA GLN A 15 -0.77 -11.97 1.96
C GLN A 15 -0.93 -10.65 1.17
N ASN A 16 -1.89 -9.81 1.56
CA ASN A 16 -2.04 -8.49 0.94
C ASN A 16 -0.74 -7.68 1.07
N GLY A 17 -0.39 -6.91 0.04
CA GLY A 17 0.89 -6.18 -0.03
C GLY A 17 2.12 -7.01 -0.43
N SER A 18 1.97 -8.32 -0.68
CA SER A 18 3.05 -9.14 -1.23
C SER A 18 3.48 -8.66 -2.62
N ARG A 19 4.78 -8.71 -2.89
CA ARG A 19 5.32 -8.37 -4.23
C ARG A 19 4.94 -9.45 -5.24
N VAL A 20 4.30 -9.03 -6.33
CA VAL A 20 3.90 -9.89 -7.44
C VAL A 20 4.52 -9.36 -8.73
N THR A 21 5.18 -10.24 -9.48
CA THR A 21 5.67 -9.91 -10.82
C THR A 21 4.54 -9.97 -11.86
N PRO A 22 4.63 -9.23 -12.99
CA PRO A 22 3.58 -9.25 -14.00
C PRO A 22 3.21 -10.65 -14.51
N ARG A 23 4.19 -11.57 -14.61
CA ARG A 23 3.96 -12.96 -15.04
C ARG A 23 3.28 -13.81 -13.98
N GLN A 24 3.55 -13.54 -12.70
CA GLN A 24 2.86 -14.25 -11.60
C GLN A 24 1.39 -13.84 -11.49
N LEU A 25 1.05 -12.60 -11.83
CA LEU A 25 -0.31 -12.08 -11.75
C LEU A 25 -1.32 -12.91 -12.56
N GLU A 26 -0.89 -13.51 -13.68
CA GLU A 26 -1.71 -14.37 -14.54
C GLU A 26 -2.20 -15.66 -13.84
N PHE A 27 -1.49 -16.09 -12.79
CA PHE A 27 -1.79 -17.31 -12.04
C PHE A 27 -2.45 -17.05 -10.69
N ILE A 28 -2.56 -15.79 -10.27
CA ILE A 28 -3.19 -15.43 -9.00
C ILE A 28 -4.72 -15.52 -9.16
N THR A 29 -5.34 -16.23 -8.22
CA THR A 29 -6.79 -16.41 -8.19
C THR A 29 -7.35 -16.01 -6.82
N GLU A 30 -8.59 -15.52 -6.83
CA GLU A 30 -9.30 -15.18 -5.60
C GLU A 30 -9.67 -16.46 -4.82
N ILE A 31 -9.56 -16.39 -3.50
CA ILE A 31 -9.95 -17.48 -2.61
C ILE A 31 -11.48 -17.54 -2.54
N LYS A 32 -12.06 -18.68 -2.92
CA LYS A 32 -13.51 -18.89 -2.82
C LYS A 32 -13.96 -18.80 -1.36
N GLY A 33 -15.01 -18.03 -1.10
CA GLY A 33 -15.53 -17.81 0.26
C GLY A 33 -14.74 -16.80 1.09
N SER A 34 -13.79 -16.08 0.49
CA SER A 34 -13.14 -14.93 1.13
C SER A 34 -14.16 -13.86 1.52
N ARG A 35 -13.95 -13.22 2.68
CA ARG A 35 -14.70 -12.03 3.13
C ARG A 35 -14.56 -10.87 2.14
N PHE A 36 -13.37 -10.72 1.57
CA PHE A 36 -13.05 -9.69 0.59
C PHE A 36 -13.11 -10.26 -0.83
N VAL A 37 -13.98 -9.68 -1.67
CA VAL A 37 -14.22 -10.12 -3.05
C VAL A 37 -13.82 -9.02 -4.03
N GLY A 38 -13.14 -9.39 -5.13
CA GLY A 38 -12.74 -8.43 -6.15
C GLY A 38 -13.93 -7.78 -6.84
N VAL A 39 -13.97 -6.43 -6.87
CA VAL A 39 -14.97 -5.69 -7.64
C VAL A 39 -14.66 -5.78 -9.15
N LYS A 40 -13.38 -5.90 -9.48
CA LYS A 40 -12.85 -6.03 -10.84
C LYS A 40 -11.79 -7.12 -10.87
N LYS A 41 -11.50 -7.61 -12.08
CA LYS A 41 -10.40 -8.55 -12.29
C LYS A 41 -9.08 -7.96 -11.78
N PRO A 42 -8.20 -8.79 -11.18
CA PRO A 42 -6.90 -8.35 -10.70
C PRO A 42 -6.08 -7.79 -11.86
N GLY A 43 -5.73 -6.51 -11.74
CA GLY A 43 -4.86 -5.78 -12.66
C GLY A 43 -3.52 -5.47 -12.01
N ARG A 44 -2.66 -4.74 -12.73
CA ARG A 44 -1.45 -4.18 -12.13
C ARG A 44 -1.86 -3.02 -11.20
N GLY A 45 -1.28 -2.97 -10.00
CA GLY A 45 -1.51 -1.90 -9.03
C GLY A 45 -2.58 -2.25 -7.99
N ILE A 46 -3.38 -1.25 -7.61
CA ILE A 46 -4.35 -1.37 -6.51
C ILE A 46 -5.57 -2.18 -6.96
N LEU A 47 -5.94 -3.18 -6.16
CA LEU A 47 -7.15 -3.96 -6.33
C LEU A 47 -8.25 -3.44 -5.40
N ILE A 48 -9.41 -3.11 -5.95
CA ILE A 48 -10.57 -2.70 -5.17
C ILE A 48 -11.34 -3.96 -4.75
N LEU A 49 -11.43 -4.17 -3.44
CA LEU A 49 -12.15 -5.27 -2.82
C LEU A 49 -13.43 -4.77 -2.15
N LYS A 50 -14.50 -5.56 -2.22
CA LYS A 50 -15.73 -5.36 -1.46
C LYS A 50 -15.69 -6.27 -0.22
N ASP A 51 -15.89 -5.68 0.96
CA ASP A 51 -16.12 -6.43 2.18
C ASP A 51 -17.57 -6.96 2.21
N THR A 52 -17.72 -8.27 2.39
CA THR A 52 -19.02 -8.95 2.49
C THR A 52 -19.50 -9.14 3.94
N GLN A 53 -18.64 -8.90 4.93
CA GLN A 53 -18.95 -9.07 6.35
C GLN A 53 -18.45 -7.88 7.18
N PRO A 54 -18.90 -6.64 6.89
CA PRO A 54 -18.39 -5.42 7.53
C PRO A 54 -18.60 -5.36 9.05
N GLN A 55 -19.55 -6.14 9.59
CA GLN A 55 -19.80 -6.26 11.01
C GLN A 55 -18.71 -7.01 11.79
N MET A 56 -17.84 -7.74 11.11
CA MET A 56 -16.77 -8.50 11.73
C MET A 56 -15.56 -7.59 11.93
N GLU A 57 -14.93 -7.63 13.12
CA GLU A 57 -13.72 -6.84 13.38
C GLU A 57 -12.64 -7.16 12.33
N GLU A 58 -11.98 -6.12 11.83
CA GLU A 58 -10.99 -6.25 10.78
C GLU A 58 -9.63 -6.59 11.41
N GLU A 59 -9.04 -7.72 11.01
CA GLU A 59 -7.65 -7.99 11.35
C GLU A 59 -6.76 -7.02 10.55
N ASN A 60 -5.94 -6.23 11.26
CA ASN A 60 -5.01 -5.27 10.64
C ASN A 60 -3.85 -5.92 9.84
N SER A 61 -3.97 -7.19 9.46
CA SER A 61 -2.93 -7.92 8.73
C SER A 61 -2.88 -7.44 7.28
N GLY A 62 -1.68 -7.07 6.80
CA GLY A 62 -1.49 -6.60 5.43
C GLY A 62 -2.04 -5.19 5.14
N VAL A 63 -2.44 -4.42 6.17
CA VAL A 63 -2.63 -2.97 6.03
C VAL A 63 -1.27 -2.33 5.81
N ILE A 64 -1.03 -1.84 4.60
CA ILE A 64 0.10 -0.97 4.32
C ILE A 64 -0.23 0.36 4.98
N LYS A 65 0.17 0.53 6.23
CA LYS A 65 0.15 1.84 6.88
C LYS A 65 1.11 2.73 6.10
N ASP A 66 0.71 3.98 5.89
CA ASP A 66 1.67 4.98 5.48
C ASP A 66 2.86 4.86 6.42
N GLN A 67 4.06 4.74 5.86
CA GLN A 67 5.27 5.06 6.60
C GLN A 67 5.20 6.57 6.85
N GLY A 68 4.32 6.98 7.76
CA GLY A 68 4.42 8.27 8.40
C GLY A 68 5.79 8.26 9.00
N ILE A 69 6.73 8.96 8.36
CA ILE A 69 8.01 9.27 8.95
C ILE A 69 7.62 10.01 10.22
N GLU A 70 7.70 9.33 11.36
CA GLU A 70 7.63 10.02 12.64
C GLU A 70 8.80 10.99 12.61
N MET A 71 8.50 12.27 12.38
CA MET A 71 9.48 13.34 12.48
C MET A 71 9.94 13.36 13.93
N THR A 72 11.04 12.67 14.20
CA THR A 72 11.73 12.78 15.49
C THR A 72 12.16 14.23 15.67
N GLU A 73 12.31 14.68 16.92
CA GLU A 73 12.66 16.08 17.23
C GLU A 73 13.97 16.51 16.52
N GLU A 74 14.88 15.55 16.27
CA GLU A 74 16.11 15.75 15.50
C GLU A 74 15.86 16.10 14.04
N HIS A 75 14.89 15.45 13.39
CA HIS A 75 14.53 15.72 11.99
C HIS A 75 13.82 17.07 11.86
N LYS A 76 13.06 17.48 12.89
CA LYS A 76 12.46 18.82 12.97
C LYS A 76 13.53 19.90 13.18
N ALA A 77 14.50 19.67 14.06
CA ALA A 77 15.62 20.59 14.27
C ALA A 77 16.50 20.72 13.02
N LEU A 78 16.71 19.64 12.27
CA LEU A 78 17.43 19.68 10.98
C LEU A 78 16.65 20.47 9.92
N ALA A 79 15.33 20.25 9.82
CA ALA A 79 14.47 21.00 8.90
C ALA A 79 14.44 22.50 9.23
N ASP A 80 14.32 22.86 10.52
CA ASP A 80 14.34 24.25 10.98
C ASP A 80 15.73 24.90 10.78
N ALA A 81 16.83 24.14 10.93
CA ALA A 81 18.18 24.63 10.64
C ALA A 81 18.46 24.82 9.14
N LEU A 82 17.84 24.02 8.26
CA LEU A 82 17.92 24.21 6.82
C LEU A 82 17.10 25.43 6.37
N LEU A 83 15.95 25.68 7.01
CA LEU A 83 15.10 26.85 6.74
C LEU A 83 15.70 28.16 7.28
N SER A 84 16.51 28.11 8.35
CA SER A 84 17.15 29.32 8.92
C SER A 84 18.41 29.77 8.18
N ASN A 85 19.05 28.89 7.40
CA ASN A 85 20.26 29.20 6.64
C ASN A 85 19.98 29.70 5.22
N ASN A 86 18.74 29.59 4.74
CA ASN A 86 18.36 30.11 3.45
C ASN A 86 17.93 31.57 3.58
N ASN A 87 18.77 32.47 3.08
CA ASN A 87 18.44 33.86 2.80
C ASN A 87 17.57 33.93 1.52
N ASP A 88 16.61 33.01 1.40
CA ASP A 88 15.68 32.97 0.28
C ASP A 88 14.77 34.21 0.36
N PRO A 89 14.52 34.91 -0.76
CA PRO A 89 13.66 36.08 -0.75
C PRO A 89 12.27 35.67 -0.24
N LYS A 90 11.83 36.31 0.85
CA LYS A 90 10.49 36.10 1.42
C LYS A 90 9.45 36.31 0.30
N PRO A 91 8.46 35.40 0.15
CA PRO A 91 7.39 35.59 -0.82
C PRO A 91 6.71 36.94 -0.60
N PRO A 92 6.25 37.61 -1.67
CA PRO A 92 5.54 38.88 -1.54
C PRO A 92 4.31 38.69 -0.65
N GLU A 93 4.03 39.69 0.18
CA GLU A 93 2.85 39.68 1.04
C GLU A 93 1.57 39.58 0.19
N PRO A 94 0.56 38.85 0.66
CA PRO A 94 -0.72 38.75 -0.05
C PRO A 94 -1.31 40.15 -0.23
N PHE A 95 -1.89 40.37 -1.40
CA PHE A 95 -2.53 41.65 -1.73
C PHE A 95 -3.73 41.90 -0.81
N GLU A 96 -3.68 43.00 -0.04
CA GLU A 96 -4.80 43.47 0.77
C GLU A 96 -5.74 44.35 -0.08
N TRP A 97 -7.01 43.95 -0.15
CA TRP A 97 -8.05 44.81 -0.71
C TRP A 97 -8.48 45.82 0.37
N ASN A 98 -8.13 47.10 0.18
CA ASN A 98 -8.73 48.18 0.97
C ASN A 98 -10.14 48.46 0.44
N PHE A 99 -11.16 47.94 1.13
CA PHE A 99 -12.56 48.29 0.92
C PHE A 99 -12.95 49.53 1.73
#